data_AF-A0A931RG42-F1
#
_entry.id   AF-A0A931RG42-F1
#
_cell.length_a   1.000
_cell.length_b   1.000
_cell.length_c   1.000
_cell.angle_alpha   90.00
_cell.angle_beta   90.00
_cell.angle_gamma   90.00
#
_symmetry.space_group_name_H-M   'P 1'
#
loop_
_entity.id
_entity.type
_entity.pdbx_description
1 polymer ?
#
loop_
_entity_poly.entity_id
_entity_poly.type
_entity_poly.pdbx_seq_one_letter_code
_entity_poly.pdbx_strand_id
1 'polypeptide(L)' 'LPGVLGKDASVEERRTASSAVYTRPETILYKGKKYRVPKVLQTGHHAKIDAWRKVK' A
#
# COMPACT_ATOMS: atom_id res chain seq x y z
N LEU A 1 -12.76 16.86 -15.52
CA LEU A 1 -12.98 16.24 -16.84
C LEU A 1 -13.01 14.72 -16.67
N PRO A 2 -14.11 14.04 -17.03
CA PRO A 2 -14.16 12.58 -17.00
C PRO A 2 -13.14 11.99 -17.99
N GLY A 3 -12.51 10.86 -17.65
CA GLY A 3 -11.61 10.11 -18.55
C GLY A 3 -10.10 10.29 -18.34
N VAL A 4 -9.66 11.35 -17.64
CA VAL A 4 -8.22 11.63 -17.42
C VAL A 4 -7.52 10.54 -16.59
N LEU A 5 -8.21 10.00 -15.58
CA LEU A 5 -7.65 9.01 -14.65
C LEU A 5 -8.08 7.55 -14.98
N GLY A 6 -8.77 7.35 -16.10
CA GLY A 6 -9.36 6.08 -16.52
C GLY A 6 -10.58 5.67 -15.68
N LYS A 7 -10.39 5.44 -14.37
CA LYS A 7 -11.46 5.13 -13.41
C LYS A 7 -11.60 6.26 -12.41
N ASP A 8 -12.83 6.59 -12.04
CA ASP A 8 -13.11 7.61 -11.02
C ASP A 8 -12.54 7.24 -9.63
N ALA A 9 -12.39 5.93 -9.35
CA ALA A 9 -11.72 5.41 -8.16
C ALA A 9 -10.21 5.69 -8.09
N SER A 10 -9.59 6.19 -9.17
CA SER A 10 -8.18 6.59 -9.20
C SER A 10 -7.95 8.00 -8.61
N VAL A 11 -9.01 8.69 -8.20
CA VAL A 11 -8.88 9.99 -7.52
C VAL A 11 -8.35 9.75 -6.10
N GLU A 12 -7.11 10.15 -5.85
CA GLU A 12 -6.40 9.86 -4.59
C GLU A 12 -7.13 10.39 -3.35
N GLU A 13 -7.77 11.55 -3.43
CA GLU A 13 -8.54 12.13 -2.32
C GLU A 13 -9.71 11.25 -1.86
N ARG A 14 -10.24 10.42 -2.76
CA ARG A 14 -11.35 9.49 -2.48
C ARG A 14 -10.87 8.09 -2.13
N ARG A 15 -9.56 7.83 -2.20
CA ARG A 15 -8.98 6.51 -1.97
C ARG A 15 -8.85 6.25 -0.47
N THR A 16 -9.51 5.20 0.03
CA THR A 16 -9.27 4.68 1.40
C THR A 16 -7.95 3.92 1.43
N ALA A 17 -6.83 4.63 1.42
CA ALA A 17 -5.52 4.02 1.49
C ALA A 17 -4.66 4.61 2.60
N SER A 18 -3.91 3.72 3.24
CA SER A 18 -2.86 4.09 4.19
C SER A 18 -1.78 4.93 3.48
N SER A 19 -1.16 5.83 4.25
CA SER A 19 -0.01 6.62 3.81
C SER A 19 1.22 5.76 3.46
N ALA A 20 1.29 4.53 3.99
CA ALA A 20 2.39 3.61 3.74
C ALA A 20 2.11 2.68 2.54
N VAL A 21 2.95 2.77 1.50
CA VAL A 21 2.87 1.93 0.30
C VAL A 21 4.15 1.11 0.15
N TYR A 22 4.00 -0.15 -0.22
CA TYR A 22 5.10 -1.09 -0.41
C TYR A 22 5.07 -1.64 -1.82
N THR A 23 6.25 -1.82 -2.39
CA THR A 23 6.46 -2.47 -3.67
C THR A 23 7.74 -3.30 -3.61
N ARG A 24 8.00 -4.07 -4.66
CA ARG A 24 9.24 -4.82 -4.86
C ARG A 24 10.47 -3.90 -4.79
N PRO A 25 11.61 -4.35 -4.22
CA PRO A 25 11.88 -5.66 -3.61
C PRO A 25 11.38 -5.80 -2.17
N GLU A 26 11.39 -7.03 -1.61
CA GLU A 26 10.89 -7.32 -0.25
C GLU A 26 11.61 -6.53 0.87
N THR A 27 12.89 -6.22 0.66
CA THR A 27 13.69 -5.43 1.60
C THR A 27 14.53 -4.42 0.82
N ILE A 28 14.52 -3.17 1.28
CA ILE A 28 15.32 -2.08 0.73
C ILE A 28 16.32 -1.63 1.81
N LEU A 29 17.60 -1.47 1.44
CA LEU A 29 18.61 -0.86 2.30
C LEU A 29 18.69 0.63 1.98
N TYR A 30 18.44 1.48 2.97
CA TYR A 30 18.55 2.93 2.80
C TYR A 30 19.28 3.54 3.99
N LYS A 31 20.37 4.25 3.72
CA LYS A 31 21.24 4.87 4.75
C LYS A 31 21.67 3.89 5.85
N GLY A 32 22.03 2.66 5.48
CA GLY A 32 22.44 1.60 6.42
C GLY A 32 21.29 0.94 7.18
N LYS A 33 20.05 1.43 7.06
CA LYS A 33 18.86 0.83 7.67
C LYS A 33 18.15 -0.09 6.68
N LYS A 34 17.70 -1.25 7.15
CA LYS A 34 16.91 -2.22 6.39
C LYS A 34 15.43 -1.94 6.58
N TYR A 35 14.73 -1.65 5.49
CA TYR A 35 13.28 -1.44 5.45
C TYR A 35 12.64 -2.66 4.79
N ARG A 36 11.91 -3.44 5.59
CA ARG A 36 11.24 -4.67 5.14
C ARG A 36 9.75 -4.45 4.98
N VAL A 37 9.18 -5.03 3.94
CA VAL A 37 7.72 -5.08 3.76
C VAL A 37 7.08 -5.86 4.92
N PRO A 38 6.03 -5.34 5.58
CA PRO A 38 5.31 -6.07 6.62
C PRO A 38 4.86 -7.45 6.15
N LYS A 39 5.13 -8.48 6.95
CA LYS A 39 4.82 -9.87 6.60
C LYS A 39 3.35 -10.07 6.22
N VAL A 40 2.42 -9.37 6.89
CA VAL A 40 0.98 -9.44 6.59
C VAL A 40 0.65 -9.14 5.13
N LEU A 41 1.39 -8.22 4.51
CA LEU A 41 1.21 -7.82 3.10
C LEU A 41 1.75 -8.87 2.12
N GLN A 42 2.53 -9.84 2.59
CA GLN A 42 3.09 -10.93 1.77
C GLN A 42 2.24 -12.21 1.81
N THR A 43 1.26 -12.29 2.71
CA THR A 43 0.50 -13.54 2.97
C THR A 43 -0.69 -13.77 2.04
N GLY A 44 -1.15 -12.74 1.32
CA GLY A 44 -2.38 -12.82 0.50
C GLY A 44 -3.69 -12.91 1.31
N HIS A 45 -3.65 -12.82 2.64
CA HIS A 45 -4.86 -12.84 3.47
C HIS A 45 -5.59 -11.49 3.45
N HIS A 46 -6.56 -11.32 2.55
CA HIS A 46 -7.26 -10.05 2.33
C HIS A 46 -7.86 -9.45 3.62
N ALA A 47 -8.56 -10.25 4.43
CA ALA A 47 -9.13 -9.77 5.69
C ALA A 47 -8.08 -9.21 6.67
N LYS A 48 -6.93 -9.87 6.79
CA LYS A 48 -5.83 -9.40 7.65
C LYS A 48 -5.15 -8.15 7.09
N ILE A 49 -5.04 -8.07 5.75
CA ILE A 49 -4.48 -6.91 5.06
C ILE A 49 -5.39 -5.68 5.25
N ASP A 50 -6.70 -5.85 5.13
CA ASP A 50 -7.67 -4.76 5.31
C ASP A 50 -7.73 -4.29 6.77
N ALA A 51 -7.70 -5.22 7.73
CA ALA A 51 -7.59 -4.88 9.14
C ALA A 51 -6.29 -4.08 9.42
N TRP A 52 -5.17 -4.51 8.84
CA TRP A 52 -3.89 -3.81 8.98
C TRP A 52 -3.93 -2.40 8.35
N ARG A 53 -4.52 -2.25 7.15
CA ARG A 53 -4.65 -0.96 6.45
C ARG A 53 -5.56 0.04 7.17
N LYS A 54 -6.55 -0.41 7.95
CA LYS A 54 -7.42 0.48 8.74
C LYS A 54 -6.75 1.05 9.99
N VAL A 55 -5.78 0.32 10.54
CA VAL A 55 -5.05 0.73 11.75
C VAL A 55 -3.88 1.67 11.42
N LYS A 56 -3.34 1.59 10.20
CA LYS A 56 -2.10 2.26 9.79
C LYS A 56 -2.30 3.45 8.88
#